data_AF-A0A915J014-F1
#
_entry.id   AF-A0A915J014-F1
#
_cell.length_a   1.000
_cell.length_b   1.000
_cell.length_c   1.000
_cell.angle_alpha   90.00
_cell.angle_beta   90.00
_cell.angle_gamma   90.00
#
_symmetry.space_group_name_H-M   'P 1'
#
loop_
_entity.id
_entity.type
_entity.pdbx_description
1 polymer ?
#
loop_
_entity_poly.entity_id
_entity_poly.type
_entity_poly.pdbx_seq_one_letter_code
_entity_poly.pdbx_strand_id
1 'polypeptide(L)'
;MIAKLLALGAEQVSLASHLIFPPKLGKFSSKCLELTRIFVFDNHVTPCAQPPVNYLAPECFSDSKECDSYSDIFSVGVLIYSIFNNGRSLIDGKSNGENLKNNISKLKSLPPSILARIPESLKEDIKLCLNLKPELRPDAMQLAKIGYLIDDNVKYLHQLETMCQFDGSQKVQFLKMLYAKLDHFSQKILTRKILPFIGEELNAVEMIPVVLPILLYIGEKMDANSFTDQLLPILSPVFSVQTPYRVPALLMQKMPMFLSKSSPTDIRTLIVPMMYASLESNIILLQEACLNVLPNVVQLMDSTTVKNQFLPKILLLAAE
;
A
#
# COMPACT_ATOMS: atom_id res chain seq x y z
N MET A 1 -12.30 -3.58 -0.30
CA MET A 1 -12.06 -5.04 -0.44
C MET A 1 -11.00 -5.35 -1.49
N ILE A 2 -11.20 -5.01 -2.76
CA ILE A 2 -10.21 -5.22 -3.84
C ILE A 2 -8.86 -4.53 -3.53
N ALA A 3 -8.86 -3.30 -2.99
CA ALA A 3 -7.63 -2.62 -2.58
C ALA A 3 -6.84 -3.36 -1.48
N LYS A 4 -7.52 -4.02 -0.52
CA LYS A 4 -6.89 -4.85 0.52
C LYS A 4 -6.34 -6.16 -0.05
N LEU A 5 -7.08 -6.76 -0.99
CA LEU A 5 -6.70 -7.97 -1.71
C LEU A 5 -5.49 -7.73 -2.64
N LEU A 6 -5.43 -6.56 -3.29
CA LEU A 6 -4.28 -6.11 -4.08
C LEU A 6 -3.07 -5.79 -3.19
N ALA A 7 -3.27 -5.17 -2.02
CA ALA A 7 -2.20 -4.86 -1.08
C ALA A 7 -1.54 -6.10 -0.45
N LEU A 8 -2.29 -7.18 -0.25
CA LEU A 8 -1.79 -8.46 0.28
C LEU A 8 -1.08 -9.33 -0.79
N GLY A 9 -1.37 -9.16 -2.08
CA GLY A 9 -0.88 -10.02 -3.17
C GLY A 9 0.12 -9.40 -4.16
N ALA A 10 0.51 -8.13 -4.00
CA ALA A 10 1.26 -7.37 -5.02
C ALA A 10 2.75 -7.74 -5.21
N GLU A 11 3.15 -8.98 -4.96
CA GLU A 11 4.43 -9.50 -5.47
C GLU A 11 4.27 -10.32 -6.76
N GLN A 12 3.06 -10.75 -7.14
CA GLN A 12 2.88 -11.70 -8.26
C GLN A 12 1.66 -11.48 -9.18
N VAL A 13 1.04 -10.29 -9.18
CA VAL A 13 -0.15 -10.04 -10.00
C VAL A 13 0.18 -9.15 -11.20
N SER A 14 0.60 -9.80 -12.29
CA SER A 14 0.57 -9.24 -13.66
C SER A 14 -0.87 -9.23 -14.26
N LEU A 15 -1.89 -9.61 -13.50
CA LEU A 15 -3.27 -9.80 -13.98
C LEU A 15 -4.15 -8.53 -13.92
N ALA A 16 -3.66 -7.40 -13.38
CA ALA A 16 -4.44 -6.16 -13.33
C ALA A 16 -4.74 -5.56 -14.72
N SER A 17 -4.01 -5.97 -15.76
CA SER A 17 -4.29 -5.59 -17.16
C SER A 17 -5.50 -6.31 -17.77
N HIS A 18 -6.00 -7.37 -17.15
CA HIS A 18 -7.16 -8.13 -17.63
C HIS A 18 -8.48 -7.80 -16.92
N LEU A 19 -8.43 -6.96 -15.87
CA LEU A 19 -9.62 -6.41 -15.20
C LEU A 19 -9.85 -4.98 -15.69
N ILE A 20 -10.16 -4.83 -16.98
CA ILE A 20 -10.67 -3.58 -17.53
C ILE A 20 -12.13 -3.46 -17.09
N PHE A 21 -12.38 -2.69 -16.02
CA PHE A 21 -13.69 -2.09 -15.81
C PHE A 21 -13.80 -0.90 -16.78
N PRO A 22 -14.77 -0.87 -17.72
CA PRO A 22 -14.98 0.32 -18.53
C PRO A 22 -15.43 1.48 -17.64
N PRO A 23 -14.78 2.66 -17.71
CA PRO A 23 -15.17 3.82 -16.93
C PRO A 23 -16.40 4.48 -17.54
N LYS A 24 -17.32 4.93 -16.69
CA LYS A 24 -18.55 5.71 -16.96
C LYS A 24 -19.77 4.90 -17.41
N LEU A 25 -20.50 4.39 -16.43
CA LEU A 25 -21.87 3.92 -16.60
C LEU A 25 -22.81 5.05 -16.11
N GLY A 26 -23.24 5.91 -17.04
CA GLY A 26 -24.29 6.91 -16.83
C GLY A 26 -25.69 6.28 -16.92
N LYS A 27 -26.62 6.80 -16.10
CA LYS A 27 -28.08 6.52 -16.02
C LYS A 27 -28.61 5.34 -16.85
N PHE A 28 -28.88 4.21 -16.18
CA PHE A 28 -29.42 3.00 -16.82
C PHE A 28 -30.95 3.03 -16.89
N SER A 29 -31.45 2.95 -18.13
CA SER A 29 -32.80 2.53 -18.48
C SER A 29 -32.87 1.00 -18.55
N SER A 30 -34.09 0.45 -18.58
CA SER A 30 -34.54 -0.95 -18.54
C SER A 30 -33.91 -1.95 -19.56
N LYS A 31 -32.83 -1.58 -20.24
CA LYS A 31 -32.03 -2.43 -21.14
C LYS A 31 -30.94 -3.26 -20.45
N CYS A 32 -30.79 -3.17 -19.12
CA CYS A 32 -29.77 -3.91 -18.36
C CYS A 32 -29.89 -5.45 -18.41
N LEU A 33 -31.03 -6.00 -18.84
CA LEU A 33 -31.22 -7.46 -18.97
C LEU A 33 -30.40 -8.09 -20.12
N GLU A 34 -29.89 -7.30 -21.08
CA GLU A 34 -29.04 -7.82 -22.17
C GLU A 34 -27.56 -7.99 -21.77
N LEU A 35 -27.09 -7.33 -20.69
CA LEU A 35 -25.71 -7.47 -20.20
C LEU A 35 -25.45 -8.81 -19.50
N THR A 36 -26.51 -9.48 -19.03
CA THR A 36 -26.44 -10.81 -18.41
C THR A 36 -25.86 -11.88 -19.34
N ARG A 37 -25.99 -11.70 -20.67
CA ARG A 37 -25.43 -12.63 -21.67
C ARG A 37 -23.90 -12.61 -21.75
N ILE A 38 -23.23 -11.57 -21.27
CA ILE A 38 -21.76 -11.44 -21.37
C ILE A 38 -21.04 -12.37 -20.36
N PHE A 39 -21.73 -12.79 -19.30
CA PHE A 39 -21.17 -13.63 -18.24
C PHE A 39 -21.43 -15.13 -18.43
N VAL A 40 -22.16 -15.51 -19.48
CA VAL A 40 -22.49 -16.91 -19.76
C VAL A 40 -21.46 -17.48 -20.72
N PHE A 41 -20.92 -18.65 -20.38
CA PHE A 41 -20.00 -19.35 -21.26
C PHE A 41 -20.74 -19.84 -22.52
N ASP A 42 -20.21 -19.54 -23.70
CA ASP A 42 -20.85 -19.90 -24.97
C ASP A 42 -19.87 -20.60 -25.92
N ASN A 43 -20.03 -21.90 -26.15
CA ASN A 43 -19.16 -22.67 -27.04
C ASN A 43 -19.10 -22.15 -28.49
N HIS A 44 -20.01 -21.28 -28.90
CA HIS A 44 -20.07 -20.71 -30.25
C HIS A 44 -19.26 -19.42 -30.41
N VAL A 45 -18.71 -18.88 -29.31
CA VAL A 45 -17.94 -17.62 -29.32
C VAL A 45 -16.43 -17.91 -29.22
N THR A 46 -15.62 -17.13 -29.94
CA THR A 46 -14.16 -17.26 -29.98
C THR A 46 -13.54 -17.15 -28.57
N PRO A 47 -12.46 -17.87 -28.23
CA PRO A 47 -11.87 -17.85 -26.87
C PRO A 47 -11.51 -16.46 -26.34
N CYS A 48 -11.14 -15.51 -27.20
CA CYS A 48 -10.82 -14.13 -26.82
C CYS A 48 -12.06 -13.28 -26.45
N ALA A 49 -13.26 -13.71 -26.83
CA ALA A 49 -14.53 -13.07 -26.52
C ALA A 49 -15.31 -13.84 -25.44
N GLN A 50 -14.70 -14.87 -24.83
CA GLN A 50 -15.24 -15.56 -23.68
C GLN A 50 -15.01 -14.77 -22.39
N PRO A 51 -15.94 -14.82 -21.42
CA PRO A 51 -15.65 -14.41 -20.06
C PRO A 51 -14.51 -15.26 -19.47
N PRO A 52 -13.79 -14.74 -18.46
CA PRO A 52 -12.63 -15.43 -17.88
C PRO A 52 -13.07 -16.70 -17.13
N VAL A 53 -13.03 -17.83 -17.86
CA VAL A 53 -13.54 -19.16 -17.44
C VAL A 53 -13.06 -19.59 -16.06
N ASN A 54 -11.83 -19.21 -15.70
CA ASN A 54 -11.20 -19.56 -14.42
C ASN A 54 -11.92 -18.99 -13.19
N TYR A 55 -12.80 -18.01 -13.35
CA TYR A 55 -13.50 -17.33 -12.25
C TYR A 55 -15.02 -17.49 -12.31
N LEU A 56 -15.55 -18.09 -13.39
CA LEU A 56 -16.99 -18.23 -13.56
C LEU A 56 -17.58 -19.24 -12.59
N ALA A 57 -18.81 -18.96 -12.17
CA ALA A 57 -19.57 -19.83 -11.31
C ALA A 57 -20.04 -21.09 -12.04
N PRO A 58 -20.25 -22.22 -11.33
CA PRO A 58 -20.70 -23.48 -11.92
C PRO A 58 -21.99 -23.36 -12.75
N GLU A 59 -22.93 -22.54 -12.28
CA GLU A 59 -24.21 -22.30 -12.95
C GLU A 59 -24.06 -21.55 -14.29
N CYS A 60 -22.97 -20.79 -14.49
CA CYS A 60 -22.68 -20.12 -15.76
C CYS A 60 -22.39 -21.09 -16.92
N PHE A 61 -22.15 -22.36 -16.61
CA PHE A 61 -21.94 -23.45 -17.56
C PHE A 61 -23.16 -24.36 -17.74
N SER A 62 -24.26 -24.08 -17.03
CA SER A 62 -25.48 -24.87 -17.09
C SER A 62 -26.37 -24.42 -18.26
N ASP A 63 -27.14 -25.37 -18.81
CA ASP A 63 -28.00 -25.11 -19.97
C ASP A 63 -29.12 -24.09 -19.68
N SER A 64 -29.48 -23.89 -18.41
CA SER A 64 -30.45 -22.88 -17.97
C SER A 64 -29.96 -21.44 -18.10
N LYS A 65 -28.63 -21.20 -18.19
CA LYS A 65 -28.00 -19.88 -18.34
C LYS A 65 -28.46 -18.81 -17.33
N GLU A 66 -28.91 -19.22 -16.16
CA GLU A 66 -29.34 -18.31 -15.09
C GLU A 66 -28.13 -17.93 -14.23
N CYS A 67 -27.64 -16.71 -14.42
CA CYS A 67 -26.62 -16.09 -13.58
C CYS A 67 -27.29 -15.00 -12.73
N ASP A 68 -26.94 -14.95 -11.45
CA ASP A 68 -27.45 -13.95 -10.52
C ASP A 68 -26.31 -13.32 -9.70
N SER A 69 -26.66 -12.51 -8.71
CA SER A 69 -25.66 -11.87 -7.84
C SER A 69 -24.81 -12.88 -7.06
N TYR A 70 -25.29 -14.11 -6.82
CA TYR A 70 -24.50 -15.13 -6.14
C TYR A 70 -23.43 -15.73 -7.05
N SER A 71 -23.58 -15.64 -8.38
CA SER A 71 -22.50 -15.97 -9.33
C SER A 71 -21.29 -15.06 -9.17
N ASP A 72 -21.51 -13.77 -8.85
CA ASP A 72 -20.43 -12.83 -8.53
C ASP A 72 -19.73 -13.21 -7.22
N ILE A 73 -20.48 -13.65 -6.21
CA ILE A 73 -19.93 -14.09 -4.91
C ILE A 73 -18.99 -15.29 -5.08
N PHE A 74 -19.35 -16.24 -5.94
CA PHE A 74 -18.46 -17.36 -6.29
C PHE A 74 -17.18 -16.85 -6.95
N SER A 75 -17.32 -15.95 -7.94
CA SER A 75 -16.18 -15.36 -8.66
C SER A 75 -15.22 -14.64 -7.70
N VAL A 76 -15.77 -13.91 -6.72
CA VAL A 76 -14.99 -13.27 -5.65
C VAL A 76 -14.32 -14.32 -4.75
N GLY A 77 -15.00 -15.39 -4.38
CA GLY A 77 -14.42 -16.51 -3.63
C GLY A 77 -13.21 -17.12 -4.35
N VAL A 78 -13.32 -17.37 -5.66
CA VAL A 78 -12.23 -17.88 -6.49
C VAL A 78 -11.08 -16.88 -6.58
N LEU A 79 -11.38 -15.58 -6.68
CA LEU A 79 -10.36 -14.53 -6.69
C LEU A 79 -9.58 -14.50 -5.37
N ILE A 80 -10.27 -14.55 -4.24
CA ILE A 80 -9.63 -14.58 -2.92
C ILE A 80 -8.77 -15.84 -2.78
N TYR A 81 -9.29 -17.00 -3.17
CA TYR A 81 -8.51 -18.24 -3.22
C TYR A 81 -7.24 -18.07 -4.05
N SER A 82 -7.35 -17.52 -5.26
CA SER A 82 -6.22 -17.32 -6.18
C SER A 82 -5.13 -16.46 -5.56
N ILE A 83 -5.50 -15.42 -4.81
CA ILE A 83 -4.54 -14.54 -4.12
C ILE A 83 -3.71 -15.33 -3.09
N PHE A 84 -4.34 -16.18 -2.29
CA PHE A 84 -3.64 -17.02 -1.32
C PHE A 84 -2.92 -18.22 -1.96
N ASN A 85 -3.29 -18.58 -3.19
CA ASN A 85 -2.72 -19.70 -3.92
C ASN A 85 -1.72 -19.27 -5.01
N ASN A 86 -0.92 -18.22 -4.76
CA ASN A 86 0.12 -17.71 -5.66
C ASN A 86 -0.40 -17.39 -7.08
N GLY A 87 -1.57 -16.79 -7.19
CA GLY A 87 -2.20 -16.41 -8.45
C GLY A 87 -2.80 -17.58 -9.24
N ARG A 88 -2.74 -18.81 -8.73
CA ARG A 88 -3.34 -19.98 -9.39
C ARG A 88 -4.81 -20.08 -9.02
N SER A 89 -5.67 -19.96 -10.03
CA SER A 89 -7.11 -20.17 -9.85
C SER A 89 -7.41 -21.60 -9.40
N LEU A 90 -8.54 -21.70 -8.70
CA LEU A 90 -9.16 -22.96 -8.32
C LEU A 90 -9.57 -23.79 -9.54
N ILE A 91 -9.96 -23.12 -10.63
CA ILE A 91 -10.42 -23.73 -11.88
C ILE A 91 -9.40 -23.44 -12.98
N ASP A 92 -8.97 -24.50 -13.69
CA ASP A 92 -8.14 -24.37 -14.89
C ASP A 92 -9.00 -24.42 -16.16
N GLY A 93 -9.38 -23.23 -16.63
CA GLY A 93 -10.17 -23.00 -17.84
C GLY A 93 -9.38 -23.09 -19.14
N LYS A 94 -8.09 -23.47 -19.11
CA LYS A 94 -7.35 -23.86 -20.33
C LYS A 94 -7.76 -25.25 -20.84
N SER A 95 -8.52 -25.99 -20.04
CA SER A 95 -8.98 -27.33 -20.35
C SER A 95 -10.32 -27.30 -21.10
N ASN A 96 -10.50 -28.19 -22.09
CA ASN A 96 -11.72 -28.32 -22.89
C ASN A 96 -13.00 -28.37 -22.01
N GLY A 97 -14.16 -27.96 -22.53
CA GLY A 97 -15.42 -27.85 -21.76
C GLY A 97 -15.85 -29.09 -20.96
N GLU A 98 -15.47 -30.30 -21.38
CA GLU A 98 -15.69 -31.54 -20.61
C GLU A 98 -14.79 -31.66 -19.37
N ASN A 99 -13.52 -31.24 -19.48
CA ASN A 99 -12.60 -31.18 -18.34
C ASN A 99 -13.04 -30.13 -17.32
N LEU A 100 -13.69 -29.06 -17.78
CA LEU A 100 -14.26 -28.02 -16.92
C LEU A 100 -15.40 -28.57 -16.05
N LYS A 101 -16.34 -29.31 -16.65
CA LYS A 101 -17.41 -30.02 -15.88
C LYS A 101 -16.81 -31.02 -14.88
N ASN A 102 -15.75 -31.72 -15.27
CA ASN A 102 -15.00 -32.62 -14.38
C ASN A 102 -14.22 -31.89 -13.26
N ASN A 103 -13.77 -30.66 -13.49
CA ASN A 103 -13.11 -29.85 -12.46
C ASN A 103 -14.14 -29.26 -11.49
N ILE A 104 -15.31 -28.84 -11.97
CA ILE A 104 -16.43 -28.37 -11.14
C ILE A 104 -16.96 -29.51 -10.26
N SER A 105 -17.04 -30.74 -10.78
CA SER A 105 -17.50 -31.89 -9.98
C SER A 105 -16.55 -32.22 -8.82
N LYS A 106 -15.24 -31.97 -8.96
CA LYS A 106 -14.25 -32.08 -7.88
C LYS A 106 -14.43 -31.03 -6.78
N LEU A 107 -15.10 -29.91 -7.06
CA LEU A 107 -15.43 -28.89 -6.06
C LEU A 107 -16.54 -29.33 -5.10
N LYS A 108 -17.29 -30.41 -5.41
CA LYS A 108 -18.34 -30.94 -4.52
C LYS A 108 -17.83 -31.30 -3.12
N SER A 109 -16.56 -31.68 -2.98
CA SER A 109 -15.97 -32.11 -1.71
C SER A 109 -14.92 -31.15 -1.15
N LEU A 110 -14.64 -30.01 -1.82
CA LEU A 110 -13.63 -28.99 -1.47
C LEU A 110 -12.61 -29.48 -0.41
N PRO A 111 -11.68 -30.38 -0.80
CA PRO A 111 -10.82 -31.04 0.17
C PRO A 111 -10.03 -30.01 1.00
N PRO A 112 -9.76 -30.29 2.29
CA PRO A 112 -9.07 -29.36 3.18
C PRO A 112 -7.70 -28.90 2.64
N SER A 113 -7.05 -29.75 1.83
CA SER A 113 -5.78 -29.46 1.17
C SER A 113 -5.83 -28.29 0.18
N ILE A 114 -6.98 -28.06 -0.47
CA ILE A 114 -7.17 -26.91 -1.38
C ILE A 114 -7.11 -25.61 -0.58
N LEU A 115 -7.78 -25.56 0.58
CA LEU A 115 -7.87 -24.36 1.40
C LEU A 115 -6.69 -24.18 2.36
N ALA A 116 -5.65 -25.04 2.27
CA ALA A 116 -4.53 -25.07 3.22
C ALA A 116 -3.78 -23.74 3.32
N ARG A 117 -3.74 -22.95 2.24
CA ARG A 117 -3.03 -21.66 2.17
C ARG A 117 -3.89 -20.47 2.61
N ILE A 118 -5.18 -20.66 2.82
CA ILE A 118 -6.08 -19.60 3.26
C ILE A 118 -5.95 -19.44 4.79
N PRO A 119 -5.91 -18.21 5.32
CA PRO A 119 -5.94 -17.96 6.76
C PRO A 119 -7.15 -18.62 7.43
N GLU A 120 -6.95 -19.21 8.61
CA GLU A 120 -8.01 -19.97 9.31
C GLU A 120 -9.29 -19.13 9.52
N SER A 121 -9.12 -17.84 9.87
CA SER A 121 -10.19 -16.87 10.07
C SER A 121 -11.01 -16.53 8.82
N LEU A 122 -10.61 -17.01 7.64
CA LEU A 122 -11.26 -16.75 6.36
C LEU A 122 -11.73 -18.05 5.67
N LYS A 123 -11.32 -19.23 6.16
CA LYS A 123 -11.60 -20.51 5.48
C LYS A 123 -13.08 -20.80 5.35
N GLU A 124 -13.85 -20.63 6.42
CA GLU A 124 -15.28 -20.93 6.43
C GLU A 124 -16.06 -19.98 5.51
N ASP A 125 -15.73 -18.69 5.52
CA ASP A 125 -16.35 -17.73 4.61
C ASP A 125 -16.10 -18.09 3.15
N ILE A 126 -14.87 -18.49 2.82
CA ILE A 126 -14.51 -18.88 1.44
C ILE A 126 -15.18 -20.19 1.03
N LYS A 127 -15.35 -21.15 1.94
CA LYS A 127 -16.14 -22.36 1.67
C LYS A 127 -17.58 -22.02 1.30
N LEU A 128 -18.20 -21.06 2.00
CA LEU A 128 -19.55 -20.60 1.69
C LEU A 128 -19.61 -19.90 0.33
N CYS A 129 -18.65 -19.03 0.01
CA CYS A 129 -18.58 -18.38 -1.31
C CYS A 129 -18.42 -19.38 -2.46
N LEU A 130 -17.64 -20.45 -2.25
CA LEU A 130 -17.35 -21.47 -3.25
C LEU A 130 -18.40 -22.60 -3.30
N ASN A 131 -19.57 -22.42 -2.67
CA ASN A 131 -20.63 -23.42 -2.71
C ASN A 131 -21.17 -23.58 -4.13
N LEU A 132 -21.44 -24.82 -4.54
CA LEU A 132 -22.00 -25.11 -5.86
C LEU A 132 -23.45 -24.63 -6.01
N LYS A 133 -24.18 -24.53 -4.89
CA LYS A 133 -25.54 -24.03 -4.85
C LYS A 133 -25.52 -22.52 -4.61
N PRO A 134 -25.99 -21.69 -5.56
CA PRO A 134 -26.00 -20.23 -5.42
C PRO A 134 -26.70 -19.77 -4.13
N GLU A 135 -27.81 -20.41 -3.75
CA GLU A 135 -28.62 -20.07 -2.59
C GLU A 135 -27.94 -20.31 -1.22
N LEU A 136 -26.82 -21.06 -1.20
CA LEU A 136 -26.04 -21.31 0.01
C LEU A 136 -24.84 -20.36 0.16
N ARG A 137 -24.62 -19.47 -0.82
CA ARG A 137 -23.56 -18.46 -0.77
C ARG A 137 -24.04 -17.24 0.03
N PRO A 138 -23.13 -16.50 0.68
CA PRO A 138 -23.50 -15.26 1.35
C PRO A 138 -23.91 -14.21 0.33
N ASP A 139 -24.80 -13.30 0.71
CA ASP A 139 -25.07 -12.10 -0.09
C ASP A 139 -23.89 -11.10 -0.02
N ALA A 140 -23.93 -10.07 -0.88
CA ALA A 140 -22.87 -9.07 -0.95
C ALA A 140 -22.69 -8.28 0.36
N MET A 141 -23.76 -8.04 1.11
CA MET A 141 -23.70 -7.33 2.39
C MET A 141 -23.08 -8.19 3.49
N GLN A 142 -23.38 -9.48 3.50
CA GLN A 142 -22.79 -10.47 4.39
C GLN A 142 -21.29 -10.64 4.10
N LEU A 143 -20.92 -10.76 2.82
CA LEU A 143 -19.53 -10.84 2.39
C LEU A 143 -18.72 -9.61 2.82
N ALA A 144 -19.27 -8.40 2.65
CA ALA A 144 -18.63 -7.16 3.07
C ALA A 144 -18.39 -7.08 4.59
N LYS A 145 -19.14 -7.87 5.39
CA LYS A 145 -19.05 -7.93 6.85
C LYS A 145 -18.16 -9.03 7.40
N ILE A 146 -17.46 -9.77 6.54
CA ILE A 146 -16.49 -10.78 6.98
C ILE A 146 -15.41 -10.13 7.85
N GLY A 147 -15.19 -10.69 9.06
CA GLY A 147 -14.26 -10.15 10.04
C GLY A 147 -12.84 -9.99 9.49
N TYR A 148 -12.38 -10.94 8.69
CA TYR A 148 -11.08 -10.85 8.01
C TYR A 148 -10.96 -9.63 7.09
N LEU A 149 -12.07 -9.16 6.49
CA LEU A 149 -12.08 -8.00 5.62
C LEU A 149 -12.19 -6.69 6.40
N ILE A 150 -12.83 -6.70 7.58
CA ILE A 150 -12.96 -5.55 8.49
C ILE A 150 -11.82 -5.57 9.53
N ASP A 151 -10.60 -5.41 9.04
CA ASP A 151 -9.43 -5.27 9.92
C ASP A 151 -9.14 -3.78 10.18
N ASP A 152 -8.59 -3.46 11.34
CA ASP A 152 -8.29 -2.07 11.70
C ASP A 152 -7.32 -1.43 10.71
N ASN A 153 -6.35 -2.17 10.17
CA ASN A 153 -5.43 -1.64 9.15
C ASN A 153 -6.16 -1.18 7.88
N VAL A 154 -7.28 -1.83 7.53
CA VAL A 154 -8.11 -1.40 6.38
C VAL A 154 -8.79 -0.08 6.67
N LYS A 155 -9.27 0.11 7.90
CA LYS A 155 -9.91 1.37 8.30
C LYS A 155 -8.91 2.51 8.18
N TYR A 156 -7.68 2.31 8.64
CA TYR A 156 -6.59 3.28 8.46
C TYR A 156 -6.28 3.56 6.99
N LEU A 157 -6.20 2.52 6.15
CA LEU A 157 -5.97 2.72 4.70
C LEU A 157 -7.14 3.43 4.02
N HIS A 158 -8.37 3.15 4.42
CA HIS A 158 -9.55 3.85 3.90
C HIS A 158 -9.55 5.32 4.32
N GLN A 159 -9.24 5.60 5.60
CA GLN A 159 -9.10 6.96 6.10
C GLN A 159 -7.98 7.73 5.39
N LEU A 160 -6.87 7.06 5.07
CA LEU A 160 -5.78 7.62 4.27
C LEU A 160 -6.27 8.01 2.87
N GLU A 161 -7.06 7.15 2.20
CA GLU A 161 -7.64 7.42 0.88
C GLU A 161 -8.65 8.59 0.90
N THR A 162 -9.35 8.80 2.02
CA THR A 162 -10.28 9.92 2.20
C THR A 162 -9.69 11.13 2.93
N MET A 163 -8.38 11.14 3.20
CA MET A 163 -7.73 12.15 4.05
C MET A 163 -7.86 13.57 3.50
N CYS A 164 -8.03 13.73 2.18
CA CYS A 164 -8.28 15.03 1.55
C CYS A 164 -9.58 15.71 2.00
N GLN A 165 -10.51 14.95 2.60
CA GLN A 165 -11.77 15.46 3.13
C GLN A 165 -11.65 15.93 4.60
N PHE A 166 -10.53 15.65 5.26
CA PHE A 166 -10.35 15.97 6.67
C PHE A 166 -10.04 17.46 6.85
N ASP A 167 -10.53 18.04 7.94
CA ASP A 167 -10.03 19.33 8.41
C ASP A 167 -8.60 19.19 8.98
N GLY A 168 -7.93 20.32 9.21
CA GLY A 168 -6.53 20.31 9.70
C GLY A 168 -6.36 19.58 11.04
N SER A 169 -7.33 19.69 11.95
CA SER A 169 -7.26 19.05 13.26
C SER A 169 -7.45 17.53 13.19
N GLN A 170 -8.44 17.09 12.42
CA GLN A 170 -8.72 15.68 12.13
C GLN A 170 -7.53 15.03 11.43
N LYS A 171 -6.94 15.72 10.46
CA LYS A 171 -5.75 15.25 9.74
C LYS A 171 -4.57 15.05 10.67
N VAL A 172 -4.25 16.03 11.52
CA VAL A 172 -3.16 15.90 12.50
C VAL A 172 -3.41 14.75 13.49
N GLN A 173 -4.65 14.59 13.98
CA GLN A 173 -5.00 13.49 14.87
C GLN A 173 -4.84 12.12 14.19
N PHE A 174 -5.34 12.00 12.97
CA PHE A 174 -5.21 10.78 12.18
C PHE A 174 -3.75 10.40 11.94
N LEU A 175 -2.90 11.35 11.50
CA LEU A 175 -1.49 11.10 11.23
C LEU A 175 -0.72 10.64 12.49
N LYS A 176 -1.04 11.20 13.67
CA LYS A 176 -0.47 10.73 14.94
C LYS A 176 -0.88 9.30 15.27
N MET A 177 -2.15 8.95 15.06
CA MET A 177 -2.63 7.58 15.26
C MET A 177 -2.01 6.61 14.25
N LEU A 178 -1.87 7.04 12.99
CA LEU A 178 -1.24 6.26 11.94
C LEU A 178 0.22 5.96 12.28
N TYR A 179 0.98 6.96 12.76
CA TYR A 179 2.36 6.78 13.20
C TYR A 179 2.49 5.67 14.27
N ALA A 180 1.60 5.65 15.25
CA ALA A 180 1.57 4.64 16.31
C ALA A 180 1.19 3.22 15.84
N LYS A 181 0.75 3.07 14.58
CA LYS A 181 0.31 1.79 13.99
C LYS A 181 1.17 1.33 12.82
N LEU A 182 2.25 2.03 12.48
CA LEU A 182 3.07 1.73 11.29
C LEU A 182 3.73 0.35 11.32
N ASP A 183 3.96 -0.23 12.49
CA ASP A 183 4.52 -1.57 12.69
C ASP A 183 3.57 -2.71 12.31
N HIS A 184 2.27 -2.46 12.28
CA HIS A 184 1.27 -3.43 11.83
C HIS A 184 1.12 -3.50 10.31
N PHE A 185 1.73 -2.57 9.56
CA PHE A 185 1.68 -2.58 8.10
C PHE A 185 2.91 -3.29 7.51
N SER A 186 2.67 -4.07 6.46
CA SER A 186 3.77 -4.66 5.67
C SER A 186 4.58 -3.58 4.98
N GLN A 187 5.87 -3.84 4.75
CA GLN A 187 6.77 -2.90 4.06
C GLN A 187 6.21 -2.44 2.70
N LYS A 188 5.52 -3.31 1.97
CA LYS A 188 4.90 -2.98 0.68
C LYS A 188 3.77 -1.97 0.83
N ILE A 189 2.95 -2.08 1.87
CA ILE A 189 1.88 -1.11 2.14
C ILE A 189 2.50 0.23 2.53
N LEU A 190 3.53 0.20 3.38
CA LEU A 190 4.26 1.40 3.78
C LEU A 190 4.79 2.17 2.55
N THR A 191 5.46 1.48 1.61
CA THR A 191 6.09 2.13 0.45
C THR A 191 5.13 2.43 -0.70
N ARG A 192 4.21 1.53 -1.04
CA ARG A 192 3.34 1.68 -2.23
C ARG A 192 2.03 2.40 -1.96
N LYS A 193 1.62 2.49 -0.69
CA LYS A 193 0.34 3.10 -0.31
C LYS A 193 0.53 4.25 0.65
N ILE A 194 1.24 4.07 1.77
CA ILE A 194 1.33 5.13 2.77
C ILE A 194 2.25 6.26 2.29
N LEU A 195 3.47 5.94 1.90
CA LEU A 195 4.46 6.91 1.44
C LEU A 195 3.95 7.95 0.42
N PRO A 196 3.29 7.58 -0.70
CA PRO A 196 2.85 8.57 -1.68
C PRO A 196 1.81 9.56 -1.11
N PHE A 197 0.83 9.08 -0.36
CA PHE A 197 -0.19 9.96 0.25
C PHE A 197 0.41 10.87 1.32
N ILE A 198 1.35 10.36 2.11
CA ILE A 198 1.99 11.12 3.19
C ILE A 198 3.00 12.13 2.64
N GLY A 199 3.68 11.81 1.52
CA GLY A 199 4.60 12.73 0.85
C GLY A 199 3.90 13.98 0.33
N GLU A 200 2.68 13.86 -0.18
CA GLU A 200 1.89 15.01 -0.68
C GLU A 200 1.54 16.03 0.43
N GLU A 201 1.47 15.58 1.69
CA GLU A 201 1.15 16.45 2.82
C GLU A 201 2.33 17.35 3.24
N LEU A 202 3.54 17.14 2.71
CA LEU A 202 4.69 18.02 2.95
C LEU A 202 4.57 19.39 2.26
N ASN A 203 3.62 19.56 1.34
CA ASN A 203 3.36 20.85 0.70
C ASN A 203 2.90 21.93 1.70
N ALA A 204 2.35 21.51 2.84
CA ALA A 204 1.97 22.37 3.95
C ALA A 204 3.06 22.33 5.04
N VAL A 205 3.77 23.44 5.25
CA VAL A 205 4.92 23.53 6.17
C VAL A 205 4.51 23.19 7.61
N GLU A 206 3.31 23.57 8.02
CA GLU A 206 2.71 23.26 9.32
C GLU A 206 2.49 21.76 9.56
N MET A 207 2.36 20.95 8.49
CA MET A 207 2.14 19.51 8.58
C MET A 207 3.45 18.72 8.74
N ILE A 208 4.58 19.31 8.32
CA ILE A 208 5.90 18.66 8.32
C ILE A 208 6.24 18.01 9.67
N PRO A 209 6.08 18.66 10.85
CA PRO A 209 6.44 18.04 12.13
C PRO A 209 5.66 16.77 12.47
N VAL A 210 4.45 16.61 11.91
CA VAL A 210 3.56 15.46 12.15
C VAL A 210 3.79 14.37 11.09
N VAL A 211 4.05 14.78 9.86
CA VAL A 211 4.30 13.90 8.70
C VAL A 211 5.70 13.27 8.74
N LEU A 212 6.71 14.06 9.10
CA LEU A 212 8.11 13.65 9.04
C LEU A 212 8.42 12.36 9.84
N PRO A 213 7.92 12.16 11.08
CA PRO A 213 8.12 10.90 11.80
C PRO A 213 7.65 9.67 11.02
N ILE A 214 6.52 9.76 10.29
CA ILE A 214 6.00 8.67 9.47
C ILE A 214 6.95 8.36 8.32
N LEU A 215 7.40 9.39 7.60
CA LEU A 215 8.32 9.25 6.48
C LEU A 215 9.66 8.65 6.92
N LEU A 216 10.21 9.11 8.05
CA LEU A 216 11.46 8.59 8.60
C LEU A 216 11.32 7.13 9.02
N TYR A 217 10.21 6.74 9.64
CA TYR A 217 9.96 5.34 9.97
C TYR A 217 9.92 4.43 8.73
N ILE A 218 9.24 4.88 7.68
CA ILE A 218 9.22 4.16 6.40
C ILE A 218 10.65 4.07 5.84
N GLY A 219 11.38 5.20 5.85
CA GLY A 219 12.76 5.29 5.41
C GLY A 219 13.70 4.32 6.11
N GLU A 220 13.54 4.08 7.41
CA GLU A 220 14.35 3.11 8.16
C GLU A 220 14.19 1.69 7.62
N LYS A 221 12.99 1.30 7.18
CA LYS A 221 12.68 -0.03 6.64
C LYS A 221 12.99 -0.20 5.15
N MET A 222 13.28 0.88 4.43
CA MET A 222 13.63 0.80 2.99
C MET A 222 15.08 0.37 2.78
N ASP A 223 15.37 -0.29 1.66
CA ASP A 223 16.74 -0.46 1.18
C ASP A 223 17.29 0.87 0.61
N ALA A 224 18.61 0.95 0.39
CA ALA A 224 19.27 2.17 -0.04
C ALA A 224 18.81 2.69 -1.42
N ASN A 225 18.53 1.78 -2.36
CA ASN A 225 18.10 2.15 -3.70
C ASN A 225 16.69 2.74 -3.65
N SER A 226 15.74 2.02 -3.05
CA SER A 226 14.37 2.51 -2.88
C SER A 226 14.33 3.82 -2.09
N PHE A 227 15.18 3.97 -1.06
CA PHE A 227 15.29 5.20 -0.28
C PHE A 227 15.70 6.39 -1.15
N THR A 228 16.78 6.21 -1.94
CA THR A 228 17.34 7.26 -2.80
C THR A 228 16.38 7.64 -3.93
N ASP A 229 15.71 6.66 -4.53
CA ASP A 229 14.84 6.90 -5.69
C ASP A 229 13.46 7.44 -5.30
N GLN A 230 12.92 7.06 -4.14
CA GLN A 230 11.53 7.34 -3.77
C GLN A 230 11.39 8.32 -2.59
N LEU A 231 12.17 8.16 -1.52
CA LEU A 231 11.97 8.93 -0.29
C LEU A 231 12.86 10.17 -0.21
N LEU A 232 14.13 10.07 -0.61
CA LEU A 232 15.06 11.21 -0.56
C LEU A 232 14.58 12.41 -1.38
N PRO A 233 13.99 12.27 -2.59
CA PRO A 233 13.45 13.40 -3.34
C PRO A 233 12.30 14.09 -2.60
N ILE A 234 11.46 13.32 -1.90
CA ILE A 234 10.36 13.82 -1.07
C ILE A 234 10.90 14.60 0.14
N LEU A 235 11.99 14.13 0.76
CA LEU A 235 12.61 14.77 1.92
C LEU A 235 13.53 15.95 1.57
N SER A 236 14.04 16.04 0.35
CA SER A 236 14.92 17.11 -0.13
C SER A 236 14.50 18.53 0.31
N PRO A 237 13.25 18.98 0.06
CA PRO A 237 12.81 20.31 0.52
C PRO A 237 12.76 20.46 2.05
N VAL A 238 12.55 19.35 2.78
CA VAL A 238 12.43 19.35 4.25
C VAL A 238 13.75 19.69 4.94
N PHE A 239 14.90 19.35 4.33
CA PHE A 239 16.22 19.71 4.88
C PHE A 239 16.45 21.24 4.95
N SER A 240 15.72 22.02 4.16
CA SER A 240 15.79 23.49 4.21
C SER A 240 14.91 24.11 5.31
N VAL A 241 14.08 23.31 6.00
CA VAL A 241 13.14 23.79 7.01
C VAL A 241 13.83 23.92 8.37
N GLN A 242 14.01 25.15 8.84
CA GLN A 242 14.64 25.45 10.13
C GLN A 242 13.63 25.70 11.26
N THR A 243 12.38 26.03 10.92
CA THR A 243 11.31 26.30 11.88
C THR A 243 10.10 25.40 11.58
N PRO A 244 9.56 24.68 12.59
CA PRO A 244 10.02 24.63 13.98
C PRO A 244 11.33 23.82 14.13
N TYR A 245 12.14 24.16 15.14
CA TYR A 245 13.45 23.51 15.40
C TYR A 245 13.38 21.98 15.55
N ARG A 246 12.19 21.46 15.88
CA ARG A 246 11.91 20.02 15.99
C ARG A 246 12.14 19.28 14.67
N VAL A 247 11.96 19.93 13.51
CA VAL A 247 12.17 19.33 12.18
C VAL A 247 13.65 18.99 11.95
N PRO A 248 14.59 19.96 11.97
CA PRO A 248 16.01 19.65 11.77
C PRO A 248 16.57 18.78 12.90
N ALA A 249 16.11 18.95 14.15
CA ALA A 249 16.51 18.08 15.26
C ALA A 249 16.12 16.60 15.02
N LEU A 250 14.92 16.33 14.49
CA LEU A 250 14.49 14.97 14.19
C LEU A 250 15.28 14.36 13.01
N LEU A 251 15.60 15.16 12.00
CA LEU A 251 16.47 14.74 10.89
C LEU A 251 17.87 14.36 11.39
N MET A 252 18.45 15.17 12.28
CA MET A 252 19.73 14.88 12.94
C MET A 252 19.68 13.61 13.78
N GLN A 253 18.60 13.36 14.52
CA GLN A 253 18.43 12.13 15.29
C GLN A 253 18.48 10.88 14.39
N LYS A 254 17.98 10.99 13.16
CA LYS A 254 18.00 9.90 12.17
C LYS A 254 19.23 9.93 11.26
N MET A 255 20.31 10.65 11.63
CA MET A 255 21.53 10.75 10.82
C MET A 255 22.12 9.40 10.38
N PRO A 256 22.21 8.36 11.23
CA PRO A 256 22.79 7.07 10.81
C PRO A 256 22.10 6.46 9.59
N MET A 257 20.77 6.61 9.49
CA MET A 257 20.00 6.14 8.33
C MET A 257 20.42 6.88 7.05
N PHE A 258 20.50 8.20 7.11
CA PHE A 258 20.90 9.02 5.96
C PHE A 258 22.33 8.70 5.51
N LEU A 259 23.27 8.58 6.45
CA LEU A 259 24.67 8.24 6.13
C LEU A 259 24.80 6.85 5.49
N SER A 260 23.96 5.88 5.90
CA SER A 260 24.00 4.53 5.34
C SER A 260 23.30 4.37 3.98
N LYS A 261 22.41 5.31 3.60
CA LYS A 261 21.50 5.16 2.45
C LYS A 261 21.65 6.25 1.39
N SER A 262 22.33 7.35 1.68
CA SER A 262 22.53 8.47 0.75
C SER A 262 23.95 8.53 0.22
N SER A 263 24.14 9.11 -0.97
CA SER A 263 25.47 9.32 -1.52
C SER A 263 26.22 10.44 -0.77
N PRO A 264 27.57 10.46 -0.79
CA PRO A 264 28.35 11.58 -0.25
C PRO A 264 28.04 12.92 -0.90
N THR A 265 27.54 12.92 -2.14
CA THR A 265 27.11 14.15 -2.83
C THR A 265 25.80 14.65 -2.23
N ASP A 266 24.81 13.78 -2.04
CA ASP A 266 23.52 14.17 -1.44
C ASP A 266 23.68 14.66 0.00
N ILE A 267 24.58 14.03 0.77
CA ILE A 267 24.89 14.46 2.14
C ILE A 267 25.46 15.88 2.12
N ARG A 268 26.39 16.17 1.22
CA ARG A 268 26.99 17.51 1.07
C ARG A 268 25.99 18.56 0.61
N THR A 269 25.05 18.23 -0.27
CA THR A 269 24.11 19.20 -0.83
C THR A 269 22.87 19.41 0.02
N LEU A 270 22.42 18.40 0.77
CA LEU A 270 21.17 18.47 1.55
C LEU A 270 21.42 18.63 3.05
N ILE A 271 22.32 17.82 3.62
CA ILE A 271 22.48 17.70 5.08
C ILE A 271 23.43 18.77 5.62
N VAL A 272 24.57 18.98 4.97
CA VAL A 272 25.58 19.96 5.43
C VAL A 272 25.00 21.38 5.57
N PRO A 273 24.22 21.91 4.60
CA PRO A 273 23.60 23.22 4.75
C PRO A 273 22.61 23.30 5.92
N MET A 274 21.81 22.24 6.14
CA MET A 274 20.89 22.15 7.28
C MET A 274 21.65 22.20 8.61
N MET A 275 22.75 21.45 8.72
CA MET A 275 23.59 21.41 9.92
C MET A 275 24.22 22.77 10.21
N TYR A 276 24.73 23.45 9.17
CA TYR A 276 25.29 24.79 9.33
C TYR A 276 24.24 25.79 9.84
N ALA A 277 23.07 25.84 9.20
CA ALA A 277 21.97 26.70 9.64
C ALA A 277 21.48 26.39 11.07
N SER A 278 21.53 25.11 11.46
CA SER A 278 21.19 24.67 12.82
C SER A 278 22.21 25.15 13.86
N LEU A 279 23.50 25.13 13.53
CA LEU A 279 24.58 25.62 14.39
C LEU A 279 24.58 27.15 14.50
N GLU A 280 24.17 27.86 13.45
CA GLU A 280 23.97 29.32 13.46
C GLU A 280 22.73 29.75 14.25
N SER A 281 21.77 28.85 14.48
CA SER A 281 20.55 29.17 15.22
C SER A 281 20.84 29.59 16.67
N ASN A 282 19.95 30.35 17.29
CA ASN A 282 20.04 30.72 18.72
C ASN A 282 19.45 29.64 19.66
N ILE A 283 19.17 28.44 19.15
CA ILE A 283 18.49 27.39 19.90
C ILE A 283 19.52 26.37 20.37
N ILE A 284 19.84 26.39 21.67
CA ILE A 284 20.87 25.54 22.30
C ILE A 284 20.63 24.06 21.97
N LEU A 285 19.41 23.56 22.12
CA LEU A 285 19.07 22.15 21.83
C LEU A 285 19.38 21.75 20.37
N LEU A 286 19.23 22.68 19.43
CA LEU A 286 19.50 22.43 18.02
C LEU A 286 21.02 22.48 17.72
N GLN A 287 21.74 23.40 18.35
CA GLN A 287 23.21 23.45 18.30
C GLN A 287 23.83 22.18 18.89
N GLU A 288 23.39 21.73 20.07
CA GLU A 288 23.83 20.48 20.70
C GLU A 288 23.58 19.26 19.81
N ALA A 289 22.38 19.16 19.23
CA ALA A 289 22.05 18.08 18.29
C ALA A 289 23.00 18.08 17.07
N CYS A 290 23.32 19.27 16.54
CA CYS A 290 24.26 19.40 15.44
C CYS A 290 25.68 18.96 15.84
N LEU A 291 26.17 19.43 16.99
CA LEU A 291 27.51 19.09 17.48
C LEU A 291 27.68 17.60 17.76
N ASN A 292 26.64 16.93 18.27
CA ASN A 292 26.64 15.49 18.50
C ASN A 292 26.75 14.68 17.20
N VAL A 293 26.18 15.19 16.11
CA VAL A 293 26.16 14.51 14.82
C VAL A 293 27.38 14.85 13.95
N LEU A 294 27.97 16.02 14.16
CA LEU A 294 29.08 16.55 13.35
C LEU A 294 30.25 15.56 13.14
N PRO A 295 30.74 14.81 14.15
CA PRO A 295 31.84 13.86 13.95
C PRO A 295 31.55 12.77 12.91
N ASN A 296 30.28 12.39 12.72
CA ASN A 296 29.87 11.37 11.77
C ASN A 296 29.81 11.90 10.33
N VAL A 297 29.66 13.22 10.16
CA VAL A 297 29.47 13.87 8.86
C VAL A 297 30.74 14.60 8.40
N VAL A 298 31.62 15.01 9.32
CA VAL A 298 32.82 15.83 9.02
C VAL A 298 33.74 15.20 7.97
N GLN A 299 33.83 13.86 7.94
CA GLN A 299 34.66 13.15 6.95
C GLN A 299 34.10 13.22 5.52
N LEU A 300 32.82 13.55 5.39
CA LEU A 300 32.13 13.71 4.11
C LEU A 300 32.12 15.17 3.64
N MET A 301 32.59 16.10 4.47
CA MET A 301 32.71 17.52 4.15
C MET A 301 34.09 17.81 3.55
N ASP A 302 34.16 18.83 2.70
CA ASP A 302 35.43 19.39 2.24
C ASP A 302 36.11 20.22 3.35
N SER A 303 37.44 20.21 3.36
CA SER A 303 38.25 20.93 4.36
C SER A 303 37.94 22.43 4.43
N THR A 304 37.51 23.03 3.33
CA THR A 304 37.11 24.44 3.25
C THR A 304 35.82 24.71 4.02
N THR A 305 34.79 23.89 3.85
CA THR A 305 33.53 23.98 4.62
C THR A 305 33.78 23.85 6.12
N VAL A 306 34.58 22.86 6.55
CA VAL A 306 34.87 22.67 7.98
C VAL A 306 35.60 23.87 8.57
N LYS A 307 36.67 24.34 7.92
CA LYS A 307 37.52 25.43 8.43
C LYS A 307 36.83 26.79 8.42
N ASN A 308 36.03 27.07 7.38
CA ASN A 308 35.52 28.42 7.16
C ASN A 308 34.09 28.60 7.67
N GLN A 309 33.30 27.53 7.80
CA GLN A 309 31.90 27.61 8.21
C GLN A 309 31.72 27.07 9.64
N PHE A 310 32.07 25.80 9.89
CA PHE A 310 31.79 25.16 11.18
C PHE A 310 32.74 25.60 12.30
N LEU A 311 34.06 25.57 12.05
CA LEU A 311 35.06 25.84 13.09
C LEU A 311 34.90 27.21 13.78
N PRO A 312 34.68 28.33 13.06
CA PRO A 312 34.50 29.64 13.70
C PRO A 312 33.32 29.66 14.65
N LYS A 313 32.19 29.03 14.29
CA LYS A 313 30.99 29.02 15.12
C LYS A 313 31.14 28.10 16.33
N ILE A 314 31.80 26.96 16.20
CA ILE A 314 32.11 26.08 17.34
C ILE A 314 32.97 26.81 18.37
N LEU A 315 34.01 27.53 17.91
CA LEU A 315 34.88 28.30 18.81
C LEU A 315 34.12 29.42 19.53
N LEU A 316 33.19 30.09 18.84
CA LEU A 316 32.31 31.08 19.45
C LEU A 316 31.43 30.46 20.55
N LEU A 317 30.77 29.33 20.25
CA LEU A 317 29.91 28.63 21.20
C LEU A 317 30.67 28.05 22.39
N ALA A 318 31.96 27.71 22.22
CA ALA A 318 32.82 27.25 23.31
C ALA A 318 33.33 28.38 24.21
N ALA A 319 33.22 29.64 23.77
CA ALA A 319 33.64 30.82 24.52
C ALA A 319 32.48 31.48 25.30
N GLU A 320 31.24 31.10 25.00
CA GLU A 320 30.00 31.50 25.70
C GLU A 320 29.71 30.57 26.89
#